data_AF-A0A8H7YDI4-F1
#
_entry.id   AF-A0A8H7YDI4-F1
#
_cell.length_a   1.000
_cell.length_b   1.000
_cell.length_c   1.000
_cell.angle_alpha   90.00
_cell.angle_beta   90.00
_cell.angle_gamma   90.00
#
_symmetry.space_group_name_H-M   'P 1'
#
loop_
_entity.id
_entity.type
_entity.pdbx_description
1 polymer ?
#
loop_
_entity_poly.entity_id
_entity_poly.type
_entity_poly.pdbx_seq_one_letter_code
_entity_poly.pdbx_strand_id
1 'polypeptide(L)'
;MEHLAEFLIAIRRKYGIDADDDYDEVRAADEKRQAGKVIYVGHDWGAVLGFRLASEAPQLADRFILTNGPLVPLAQSNLTRALESSRKMFKTFLRNPFQSHSLLLRAIAGLKPLFRQLILSDYIFVFQIPMPMVRYVGKGGNYSFLKTLHVLAAGKVIEFTIRDAEESMASTLGPGAAEFKTTTADGDKYPASVWRRIERGNFGDMASYYRHGAAVGTWHKSLEVISALYGLGEPRRTSTGMVMQEGPIGALRANATILWGEQDIALDPHVGLEGIADYLVHGSQVVMLPRTAHFPPVEIEARVAIEKAVEWAVGGEKGDVGAVVAEVYPGAVVTVRK
;
A
#
# COMPACT_ATOMS: atom_id res chain seq x y z
N MET A 1 -0.65 12.11 5.07
CA MET A 1 0.68 11.60 5.48
C MET A 1 0.98 11.94 6.93
N GLU A 2 0.91 13.23 7.31
CA GLU A 2 1.21 13.68 8.68
C GLU A 2 0.58 12.81 9.78
N HIS A 3 -0.75 12.70 9.82
CA HIS A 3 -1.44 11.90 10.84
C HIS A 3 -1.08 10.40 10.84
N LEU A 4 -0.69 9.84 9.70
CA LEU A 4 -0.23 8.46 9.64
C LEU A 4 1.16 8.33 10.28
N ALA A 5 2.06 9.28 10.02
CA ALA A 5 3.37 9.32 10.67
C ALA A 5 3.24 9.54 12.18
N GLU A 6 2.42 10.50 12.61
CA GLU A 6 2.11 10.75 14.03
C GLU A 6 1.55 9.49 14.71
N PHE A 7 0.64 8.78 14.04
CA PHE A 7 0.11 7.52 14.55
C PHE A 7 1.21 6.48 14.74
N LEU A 8 2.08 6.27 13.75
CA LEU A 8 3.18 5.32 13.86
C LEU A 8 4.16 5.69 14.98
N ILE A 9 4.51 6.98 15.11
CA ILE A 9 5.34 7.49 16.20
C ILE A 9 4.67 7.23 17.56
N ALA A 10 3.38 7.50 17.68
CA ALA A 10 2.63 7.28 18.91
C ALA A 10 2.57 5.78 19.28
N ILE A 11 2.41 4.89 18.30
CA ILE A 11 2.44 3.44 18.50
C ILE A 11 3.83 2.99 18.98
N ARG A 12 4.91 3.47 18.35
CA ARG A 12 6.28 3.16 18.78
C ARG A 12 6.54 3.57 20.23
N ARG A 13 6.11 4.79 20.61
CA ARG A 13 6.20 5.27 21.99
C ARG A 13 5.36 4.44 22.95
N LYS A 14 4.11 4.12 22.59
CA LYS A 14 3.19 3.33 23.43
C LYS A 14 3.78 1.96 23.80
N TYR A 15 4.46 1.33 22.85
CA TYR A 15 5.05 0.01 23.06
C TYR A 15 6.52 0.05 23.50
N GLY A 16 7.08 1.24 23.74
CA GLY A 16 8.46 1.41 24.19
C GLY A 16 9.47 0.84 23.19
N ILE A 17 9.20 0.97 21.89
CA ILE A 17 10.06 0.41 20.82
C ILE A 17 11.41 1.14 20.77
N ASP A 18 11.36 2.47 20.97
CA ASP A 18 12.51 3.37 20.87
C ASP A 18 13.01 3.84 22.26
N ALA A 19 12.60 3.17 23.34
CA ALA A 19 13.12 3.49 24.66
C ALA A 19 14.54 2.95 24.75
N ASP A 20 15.53 3.84 24.62
CA ASP A 20 16.92 3.51 24.94
C ASP A 20 17.01 3.06 26.41
N ASP A 21 17.75 1.98 26.65
CA ASP A 21 18.14 1.45 27.96
C ASP A 21 19.08 2.41 28.72
N ASP A 22 18.85 3.73 28.67
CA ASP A 22 19.70 4.77 29.25
C ASP A 22 19.67 4.77 30.80
N TYR A 23 18.95 3.83 31.41
CA TYR A 23 18.90 3.57 32.86
C TYR A 23 19.31 2.14 33.26
N ASP A 24 19.90 1.33 32.36
CA ASP A 24 20.41 0.00 32.72
C ASP A 24 21.87 0.06 33.21
N GLU A 25 22.10 0.74 34.33
CA GLU A 25 23.30 0.47 35.15
C GLU A 25 23.13 -0.75 36.09
N VAL A 26 21.97 -1.45 36.10
CA VAL A 26 21.74 -2.56 37.05
C VAL A 26 20.93 -3.76 36.51
N ARG A 27 20.85 -4.01 35.19
CA ARG A 27 20.29 -5.28 34.68
C ARG A 27 21.39 -6.22 34.22
N ALA A 28 21.36 -7.45 34.75
CA ALA A 28 22.31 -8.51 34.42
C ALA A 28 22.37 -8.74 32.90
N ALA A 29 23.58 -8.96 32.39
CA ALA A 29 23.94 -9.02 30.97
C ALA A 29 23.19 -10.07 30.11
N ASP A 30 22.30 -10.88 30.68
CA ASP A 30 21.56 -11.94 30.00
C ASP A 30 20.18 -11.52 29.47
N GLU A 31 19.69 -10.32 29.78
CA GLU A 31 18.38 -9.83 29.30
C GLU A 31 18.48 -8.53 28.49
N LYS A 32 19.38 -8.47 27.49
CA LYS A 32 19.26 -7.41 26.47
C LYS A 32 17.93 -7.58 25.75
N ARG A 33 16.97 -6.70 26.05
CA ARG A 33 15.68 -6.66 25.37
C ARG A 33 15.98 -6.50 23.87
N GLN A 34 15.48 -7.41 23.04
CA GLN A 34 15.55 -7.21 21.59
C GLN A 34 14.89 -5.86 21.30
N ALA A 35 15.64 -4.94 20.69
CA ALA A 35 15.09 -3.68 20.20
C ALA A 35 13.81 -3.99 19.40
N GLY A 36 12.72 -3.34 19.78
CA GLY A 36 11.43 -3.57 19.14
C GLY A 36 11.53 -3.29 17.65
N LYS A 37 10.85 -4.09 16.82
CA LYS A 37 10.77 -3.85 15.37
C LYS A 37 9.38 -3.39 15.00
N VAL A 38 9.30 -2.46 14.06
CA VAL A 38 8.05 -2.06 13.41
C VAL A 38 8.03 -2.61 12.00
N ILE A 39 7.06 -3.47 11.72
CA ILE A 39 6.81 -4.00 10.38
C ILE A 39 5.53 -3.35 9.88
N TYR A 40 5.64 -2.55 8.82
CA TYR A 40 4.49 -1.95 8.17
C TYR A 40 3.92 -2.92 7.14
N VAL A 41 2.65 -3.30 7.30
CA VAL A 41 1.94 -4.13 6.32
C VAL A 41 0.80 -3.30 5.74
N GLY A 42 0.80 -3.13 4.41
CA GLY A 42 -0.18 -2.32 3.73
C GLY A 42 -0.68 -2.99 2.45
N HIS A 43 -1.99 -2.91 2.23
CA HIS A 43 -2.66 -3.35 1.00
C HIS A 43 -3.27 -2.15 0.28
N ASP A 44 -3.26 -2.14 -1.05
CA ASP A 44 -3.84 -1.11 -1.92
C ASP A 44 -3.47 0.32 -1.48
N TRP A 45 -4.40 1.13 -0.94
CA TRP A 45 -4.08 2.48 -0.46
C TRP A 45 -3.08 2.46 0.70
N GLY A 46 -3.15 1.46 1.56
CA GLY A 46 -2.13 1.21 2.59
C GLY A 46 -0.77 0.90 1.97
N ALA A 47 -0.72 0.14 0.86
CA ALA A 47 0.53 -0.08 0.14
C ALA A 47 1.08 1.21 -0.49
N VAL A 48 0.21 2.04 -1.10
CA VAL A 48 0.58 3.34 -1.66
C VAL A 48 1.17 4.27 -0.59
N LEU A 49 0.50 4.37 0.56
CA LEU A 49 1.00 5.15 1.70
C LEU A 49 2.28 4.55 2.27
N GLY A 50 2.39 3.23 2.33
CA GLY A 50 3.61 2.52 2.72
C GLY A 50 4.80 2.83 1.81
N PHE A 51 4.62 2.88 0.49
CA PHE A 51 5.66 3.33 -0.44
C PHE A 51 6.12 4.76 -0.16
N ARG A 52 5.17 5.66 0.13
CA ARG A 52 5.50 7.05 0.51
C ARG A 52 6.29 7.10 1.81
N LEU A 53 5.89 6.35 2.83
CA LEU A 53 6.61 6.27 4.09
C LEU A 53 8.03 5.71 3.87
N ALA A 54 8.17 4.61 3.13
CA ALA A 54 9.47 4.01 2.81
C ALA A 54 10.40 4.94 2.02
N SER A 55 9.88 5.86 1.21
CA SER A 55 10.66 6.87 0.49
C SER A 55 10.95 8.13 1.31
N GLU A 56 9.96 8.66 2.02
CA GLU A 56 10.00 10.00 2.63
C GLU A 56 10.29 10.01 4.14
N ALA A 57 10.04 8.91 4.84
CA ALA A 57 10.23 8.75 6.29
C ALA A 57 10.56 7.28 6.63
N PRO A 58 11.64 6.72 6.06
CA PRO A 58 12.00 5.30 6.18
C PRO A 58 12.20 4.85 7.63
N GLN A 59 12.53 5.76 8.55
CA GLN A 59 12.77 5.48 9.97
C GLN A 59 11.52 5.00 10.73
N LEU A 60 10.33 5.21 10.16
CA LEU A 60 9.08 4.87 10.84
C LEU A 60 8.86 3.35 10.96
N ALA A 61 9.46 2.56 10.06
CA ALA A 61 9.36 1.11 10.08
C ALA A 61 10.66 0.45 9.60
N ASP A 62 11.02 -0.67 10.23
CA ASP A 62 12.20 -1.45 9.88
C ASP A 62 12.02 -2.23 8.57
N ARG A 63 10.76 -2.60 8.27
CA ARG A 63 10.39 -3.38 7.09
C ARG A 63 9.02 -2.98 6.57
N PHE A 64 8.88 -2.90 5.25
CA PHE A 64 7.61 -2.68 4.57
C PHE A 64 7.19 -3.95 3.82
N ILE A 65 5.99 -4.45 4.08
CA ILE A 65 5.34 -5.53 3.32
C ILE A 65 4.13 -4.91 2.63
N LEU A 66 4.22 -4.75 1.32
CA LEU A 66 3.28 -3.94 0.54
C LEU A 66 2.59 -4.83 -0.50
N THR A 67 1.27 -4.77 -0.57
CA THR A 67 0.50 -5.66 -1.45
C THR A 67 -0.45 -4.90 -2.37
N ASN A 68 -0.44 -5.25 -3.66
CA ASN A 68 -1.37 -4.77 -4.69
C ASN A 68 -1.70 -3.26 -4.64
N GLY A 69 -0.70 -2.41 -4.43
CA GLY A 69 -0.81 -0.96 -4.57
C GLY A 69 0.32 -0.42 -5.43
N PRO A 70 0.11 0.62 -6.26
CA PRO A 70 1.15 1.12 -7.15
C PRO A 70 2.14 2.02 -6.41
N LEU A 71 3.44 1.91 -6.74
CA LEU A 71 4.39 2.98 -6.47
C LEU A 71 4.09 4.15 -7.40
N VAL A 72 3.40 5.17 -6.90
CA VAL A 72 2.79 6.22 -7.75
C VAL A 72 3.80 6.95 -8.65
N PRO A 73 4.99 7.35 -8.19
CA PRO A 73 5.98 7.98 -9.07
C PRO A 73 6.46 7.07 -10.21
N LEU A 74 6.61 5.76 -9.94
CA LEU A 74 6.92 4.76 -10.96
C LEU A 74 5.78 4.64 -11.98
N ALA A 75 4.54 4.52 -11.51
CA ALA A 75 3.37 4.43 -12.38
C ALA A 75 3.23 5.68 -13.28
N GLN A 76 3.48 6.87 -12.73
CA GLN A 76 3.50 8.14 -13.49
C GLN A 76 4.64 8.18 -14.52
N SER A 77 5.83 7.70 -14.15
CA SER A 77 6.98 7.58 -15.06
C SER A 77 6.67 6.63 -16.22
N ASN A 78 6.09 5.46 -15.93
CA ASN A 78 5.69 4.48 -16.93
C ASN A 78 4.60 5.02 -17.87
N LEU A 79 3.60 5.72 -17.32
CA LEU A 79 2.56 6.41 -18.09
C LEU A 79 3.16 7.47 -19.03
N THR A 80 4.03 8.33 -18.51
CA THR A 80 4.69 9.39 -19.29
C THR A 80 5.55 8.79 -20.39
N ARG A 81 6.36 7.78 -20.07
CA ARG A 81 7.23 7.08 -21.02
C ARG A 81 6.42 6.44 -22.15
N ALA A 82 5.33 5.76 -21.84
CA ALA A 82 4.45 5.14 -22.83
C ALA A 82 3.78 6.19 -23.75
N LEU A 83 3.33 7.32 -23.20
CA LEU A 83 2.77 8.43 -23.99
C LEU A 83 3.81 9.07 -24.90
N GLU A 84 5.01 9.37 -24.40
CA GLU A 84 6.07 9.98 -25.19
C GLU A 84 6.57 9.08 -26.30
N SER A 85 6.78 7.80 -26.00
CA SER A 85 7.20 6.79 -26.98
C SER A 85 6.15 6.66 -28.09
N SER A 86 4.87 6.55 -27.72
CA SER A 86 3.75 6.48 -28.67
C SER A 86 3.63 7.75 -29.51
N ARG A 87 3.83 8.93 -28.93
CA ARG A 87 3.83 10.21 -29.65
C ARG A 87 4.97 10.29 -30.67
N LYS A 88 6.17 9.80 -30.33
CA LYS A 88 7.32 9.74 -31.25
C LYS A 88 7.06 8.78 -32.41
N MET A 89 6.52 7.59 -32.13
CA MET A 89 6.13 6.62 -33.15
C MET A 89 5.04 7.18 -34.08
N PHE A 90 4.02 7.84 -33.53
CA PHE A 90 2.96 8.46 -34.32
C PHE A 90 3.47 9.61 -35.20
N LYS A 91 4.34 10.49 -34.69
CA LYS A 91 4.99 11.54 -35.48
C LYS A 91 5.83 10.95 -36.63
N THR A 92 6.49 9.82 -36.39
CA THR A 92 7.28 9.12 -37.42
C THR A 92 6.36 8.54 -38.49
N PHE A 93 5.24 7.93 -38.09
CA PHE A 93 4.19 7.47 -38.99
C PHE A 93 3.64 8.60 -39.87
N LEU A 94 3.29 9.74 -39.29
CA LEU A 94 2.79 10.89 -40.05
C LEU A 94 3.79 11.42 -41.08
N ARG A 95 5.09 11.29 -40.81
CA ARG A 95 6.14 11.69 -41.76
C ARG A 95 6.33 10.68 -42.90
N ASN A 96 6.21 9.38 -42.62
CA ASN A 96 6.47 8.30 -43.59
C ASN A 96 5.41 7.18 -43.53
N PRO A 97 4.14 7.44 -43.89
CA PRO A 97 3.02 6.55 -43.58
C PRO A 97 3.11 5.18 -44.26
N PHE A 98 3.58 5.12 -45.51
CA PHE A 98 3.66 3.85 -46.27
C PHE A 98 4.76 2.91 -45.73
N GLN A 99 5.90 3.46 -45.33
CA GLN A 99 7.04 2.67 -44.83
C GLN A 99 6.94 2.31 -43.35
N SER A 100 6.15 3.05 -42.57
CA SER A 100 6.09 2.91 -41.11
C SER A 100 4.70 2.59 -40.55
N HIS A 101 3.83 2.00 -41.37
CA HIS A 101 2.50 1.54 -40.95
C HIS A 101 2.53 0.60 -39.72
N SER A 102 3.57 -0.23 -39.58
CA SER A 102 3.76 -1.11 -38.41
C SER A 102 4.07 -0.33 -37.13
N LEU A 103 4.64 0.88 -37.22
CA LEU A 103 4.86 1.75 -36.06
C LEU A 103 3.55 2.30 -35.50
N LEU A 104 2.53 2.52 -36.34
CA LEU A 104 1.21 2.93 -35.86
C LEU A 104 0.58 1.82 -35.00
N LEU A 105 0.61 0.57 -35.47
CA LEU A 105 0.10 -0.57 -34.70
C LEU A 105 0.86 -0.74 -33.38
N ARG A 106 2.19 -0.59 -33.39
CA ARG A 106 3.02 -0.63 -32.18
C ARG A 106 2.72 0.53 -31.22
N ALA A 107 2.48 1.74 -31.73
CA ALA A 107 2.10 2.88 -30.92
C ALA A 107 0.76 2.65 -30.22
N ILE A 108 -0.25 2.13 -30.94
CA ILE A 108 -1.56 1.80 -30.37
C ILE A 108 -1.42 0.68 -29.33
N ALA A 109 -0.69 -0.39 -29.65
CA ALA A 109 -0.44 -1.48 -28.73
C ALA A 109 0.28 -1.03 -27.45
N GLY A 110 1.25 -0.10 -27.56
CA GLY A 110 1.96 0.47 -26.41
C GLY A 110 1.09 1.32 -25.49
N LEU A 111 -0.01 1.88 -25.99
CA LEU A 111 -0.99 2.62 -25.17
C LEU A 111 -2.02 1.71 -24.48
N LYS A 112 -2.12 0.42 -24.86
CA LYS A 112 -3.11 -0.51 -24.33
C LYS A 112 -3.11 -0.59 -22.79
N PRO A 113 -1.97 -0.71 -22.10
CA PRO A 113 -1.95 -0.76 -20.63
C PRO A 113 -2.48 0.54 -20.00
N LEU A 114 -2.25 1.68 -20.65
CA LEU A 114 -2.73 2.98 -20.16
C LEU A 114 -4.25 3.11 -20.27
N PHE A 115 -4.80 2.74 -21.43
CA PHE A 115 -6.25 2.74 -21.61
C PHE A 115 -6.94 1.79 -20.65
N ARG A 116 -6.36 0.59 -20.45
CA ARG A 116 -6.83 -0.35 -19.44
C ARG A 116 -6.81 0.30 -18.05
N GLN A 117 -5.68 0.84 -17.61
CA GLN A 117 -5.58 1.47 -16.29
C GLN A 117 -6.56 2.63 -16.11
N LEU A 118 -6.77 3.45 -17.14
CA LEU A 118 -7.73 4.56 -17.11
C LEU A 118 -9.17 4.07 -16.90
N ILE A 119 -9.56 2.98 -17.58
CA ILE A 119 -10.86 2.31 -17.36
C ILE A 119 -10.94 1.75 -15.94
N LEU A 120 -9.89 1.08 -15.47
CA LEU A 120 -9.86 0.49 -14.12
C LEU A 120 -9.87 1.55 -13.00
N SER A 121 -9.52 2.80 -13.30
CA SER A 121 -9.43 3.90 -12.33
C SER A 121 -10.55 4.93 -12.46
N ASP A 122 -11.60 4.64 -13.23
CA ASP A 122 -12.70 5.56 -13.50
C ASP A 122 -13.47 5.98 -12.23
N TYR A 123 -13.54 5.08 -11.25
CA TYR A 123 -14.15 5.30 -9.95
C TYR A 123 -13.50 6.47 -9.19
N ILE A 124 -12.24 6.81 -9.48
CA ILE A 124 -11.55 7.96 -8.86
C ILE A 124 -12.31 9.25 -9.17
N PHE A 125 -12.88 9.39 -10.38
CA PHE A 125 -13.69 10.56 -10.73
C PHE A 125 -14.95 10.65 -9.89
N VAL A 126 -15.61 9.51 -9.65
CA VAL A 126 -16.79 9.43 -8.78
C VAL A 126 -16.45 9.90 -7.37
N PHE A 127 -15.24 9.67 -6.88
CA PHE A 127 -14.82 10.11 -5.54
C PHE A 127 -14.43 11.59 -5.46
N GLN A 128 -14.33 12.30 -6.58
CA GLN A 128 -14.04 13.73 -6.63
C GLN A 128 -15.30 14.61 -6.75
N ILE A 129 -16.47 14.04 -7.01
CA ILE A 129 -17.74 14.78 -7.10
C ILE A 129 -18.17 15.36 -5.72
N PRO A 130 -19.21 16.21 -5.64
CA PRO A 130 -19.67 16.75 -4.37
C PRO A 130 -19.97 15.68 -3.31
N MET A 131 -19.54 15.92 -2.07
CA MET A 131 -19.62 14.95 -0.97
C MET A 131 -21.01 14.34 -0.72
N PRO A 132 -22.15 15.04 -0.89
CA PRO A 132 -23.46 14.41 -0.77
C PRO A 132 -23.65 13.25 -1.75
N MET A 133 -23.15 13.38 -2.98
CA MET A 133 -23.23 12.32 -3.99
C MET A 133 -22.26 11.18 -3.68
N VAL A 134 -21.03 11.49 -3.24
CA VAL A 134 -20.07 10.46 -2.79
C VAL A 134 -20.66 9.63 -1.64
N ARG A 135 -21.24 10.29 -0.63
CA ARG A 135 -21.92 9.60 0.48
C ARG A 135 -23.11 8.77 0.00
N TYR A 136 -23.83 9.25 -1.01
CA TYR A 136 -24.91 8.49 -1.63
C TYR A 136 -24.39 7.22 -2.32
N VAL A 137 -23.24 7.24 -3.01
CA VAL A 137 -22.65 6.03 -3.59
C VAL A 137 -22.41 4.95 -2.52
N GLY A 138 -21.90 5.34 -1.36
CA GLY A 138 -21.63 4.40 -0.27
C GLY A 138 -22.87 3.83 0.43
N LYS A 139 -24.01 4.55 0.44
CA LYS A 139 -25.22 4.19 1.22
C LYS A 139 -26.45 3.86 0.36
N GLY A 140 -26.51 4.40 -0.85
CA GLY A 140 -27.63 4.31 -1.77
C GLY A 140 -27.97 2.88 -2.15
N GLY A 141 -29.23 2.64 -2.51
CA GLY A 141 -29.70 1.31 -2.90
C GLY A 141 -29.48 0.24 -1.82
N ASN A 142 -29.56 0.61 -0.53
CA ASN A 142 -29.24 -0.29 0.59
C ASN A 142 -27.80 -0.85 0.51
N TYR A 143 -26.83 0.06 0.38
CA TYR A 143 -25.40 -0.26 0.28
C TYR A 143 -25.08 -1.19 -0.91
N SER A 144 -25.85 -1.13 -2.00
CA SER A 144 -25.70 -2.06 -3.13
C SER A 144 -24.30 -2.02 -3.73
N PHE A 145 -23.72 -0.82 -3.88
CA PHE A 145 -22.36 -0.63 -4.36
C PHE A 145 -21.32 -1.35 -3.49
N LEU A 146 -21.38 -1.16 -2.17
CA LEU A 146 -20.46 -1.82 -1.24
C LEU A 146 -20.63 -3.34 -1.26
N LYS A 147 -21.87 -3.84 -1.26
CA LYS A 147 -22.16 -5.27 -1.35
C LYS A 147 -21.57 -5.90 -2.61
N THR A 148 -21.69 -5.24 -3.76
CA THR A 148 -21.06 -5.70 -5.01
C THR A 148 -19.53 -5.73 -4.89
N LEU A 149 -18.92 -4.69 -4.30
CA LEU A 149 -17.48 -4.68 -4.06
C LEU A 149 -17.02 -5.78 -3.10
N HIS A 150 -17.80 -6.11 -2.07
CA HIS A 150 -17.47 -7.19 -1.13
C HIS A 150 -17.48 -8.55 -1.80
N VAL A 151 -18.48 -8.83 -2.64
CA VAL A 151 -18.52 -10.07 -3.43
C VAL A 151 -17.34 -10.13 -4.41
N LEU A 152 -17.01 -9.01 -5.06
CA LEU A 152 -15.86 -8.92 -5.95
C LEU A 152 -14.54 -9.15 -5.19
N ALA A 153 -14.40 -8.57 -3.99
CA ALA A 153 -13.20 -8.65 -3.17
C ALA A 153 -12.98 -10.04 -2.56
N ALA A 154 -14.06 -10.78 -2.28
CA ALA A 154 -13.97 -12.18 -1.87
C ALA A 154 -13.36 -13.07 -2.98
N GLY A 155 -13.44 -12.63 -4.24
CA GLY A 155 -12.85 -13.35 -5.37
C GLY A 155 -13.58 -14.66 -5.67
N LYS A 156 -12.83 -15.70 -6.04
CA LYS A 156 -13.38 -17.01 -6.42
C LYS A 156 -13.68 -17.88 -5.19
N VAL A 157 -14.56 -17.42 -4.32
CA VAL A 157 -15.11 -18.24 -3.23
C VAL A 157 -16.20 -19.19 -3.76
N ILE A 158 -16.30 -20.38 -3.15
CA ILE A 158 -17.35 -21.37 -3.47
C ILE A 158 -18.73 -20.80 -3.12
N GLU A 159 -18.83 -20.13 -1.98
CA GLU A 159 -20.04 -19.46 -1.50
C GLU A 159 -19.63 -18.20 -0.73
N PHE A 160 -20.31 -17.09 -0.99
CA PHE A 160 -20.18 -15.86 -0.19
C PHE A 160 -21.28 -15.84 0.87
N THR A 161 -20.91 -16.16 2.11
CA THR A 161 -21.86 -16.42 3.19
C THR A 161 -22.41 -15.13 3.81
N ILE A 162 -23.46 -15.26 4.63
CA ILE A 162 -23.99 -14.13 5.43
C ILE A 162 -22.90 -13.57 6.34
N ARG A 163 -22.09 -14.45 6.95
CA ARG A 163 -21.00 -14.05 7.82
C ARG A 163 -19.95 -13.23 7.06
N ASP A 164 -19.59 -13.64 5.83
CA ASP A 164 -18.64 -12.89 5.00
C ASP A 164 -19.18 -11.49 4.67
N ALA A 165 -20.49 -11.38 4.41
CA ALA A 165 -21.14 -10.10 4.20
C ALA A 165 -21.11 -9.21 5.45
N GLU A 166 -21.37 -9.77 6.63
CA GLU A 166 -21.32 -9.06 7.92
C GLU A 166 -19.90 -8.58 8.24
N GLU A 167 -18.91 -9.45 8.12
CA GLU A 167 -17.49 -9.13 8.34
C GLU A 167 -16.99 -8.08 7.34
N SER A 168 -17.39 -8.17 6.07
CA SER A 168 -17.03 -7.19 5.02
C SER A 168 -17.68 -5.81 5.27
N MET A 169 -18.94 -5.78 5.71
CA MET A 169 -19.61 -4.54 6.07
C MET A 169 -18.99 -3.91 7.33
N ALA A 170 -18.68 -4.71 8.35
CA ALA A 170 -18.02 -4.26 9.56
C ALA A 170 -16.61 -3.72 9.28
N SER A 171 -15.83 -4.39 8.40
CA SER A 171 -14.49 -3.91 8.03
C SER A 171 -14.53 -2.59 7.26
N THR A 172 -15.57 -2.37 6.45
CA THR A 172 -15.72 -1.17 5.62
C THR A 172 -16.32 0.01 6.40
N LEU A 173 -17.43 -0.22 7.11
CA LEU A 173 -18.19 0.86 7.77
C LEU A 173 -17.83 1.04 9.24
N GLY A 174 -17.12 0.08 9.83
CA GLY A 174 -16.80 0.05 11.26
C GLY A 174 -17.93 -0.59 12.08
N PRO A 175 -17.85 -0.47 13.42
CA PRO A 175 -18.82 -1.08 14.33
C PRO A 175 -20.24 -0.55 14.11
N GLY A 176 -21.23 -1.42 14.28
CA GLY A 176 -22.64 -1.05 14.29
C GLY A 176 -23.06 -0.36 15.59
N ALA A 177 -24.31 0.08 15.68
CA ALA A 177 -24.81 0.79 16.85
C ALA A 177 -24.93 -0.08 18.12
N ALA A 178 -25.01 -1.41 17.97
CA ALA A 178 -25.11 -2.33 19.10
C ALA A 178 -23.76 -2.45 19.83
N GLU A 179 -22.67 -2.42 19.08
CA GLU A 179 -21.30 -2.56 19.55
C GLU A 179 -20.84 -1.37 20.41
N PHE A 180 -21.50 -0.21 20.34
CA PHE A 180 -21.23 0.92 21.23
C PHE A 180 -21.84 0.76 22.63
N LYS A 181 -22.70 -0.24 22.82
CA LYS A 181 -23.26 -0.57 24.14
C LYS A 181 -22.38 -1.55 24.90
N THR A 182 -21.35 -2.11 24.27
CA THR A 182 -20.44 -3.07 24.88
C THR A 182 -19.22 -2.35 25.48
N THR A 183 -18.54 -3.05 26.38
CA THR A 183 -17.29 -2.63 27.01
C THR A 183 -16.31 -3.79 26.98
N THR A 184 -15.01 -3.49 26.88
CA THR A 184 -13.98 -4.50 27.17
C THR A 184 -14.01 -4.90 28.64
N ALA A 185 -13.27 -5.95 29.00
CA ALA A 185 -13.10 -6.36 30.41
C ALA A 185 -12.52 -5.22 31.26
N ASP A 186 -11.66 -4.39 30.67
CA ASP A 186 -11.04 -3.22 31.30
C ASP A 186 -11.94 -1.97 31.30
N GLY A 187 -13.17 -2.09 30.76
CA GLY A 187 -14.16 -1.01 30.72
C GLY A 187 -14.05 -0.07 29.52
N ASP A 188 -13.15 -0.34 28.57
CA ASP A 188 -12.96 0.50 27.40
C ASP A 188 -14.17 0.45 26.47
N LYS A 189 -14.49 1.60 25.87
CA LYS A 189 -15.58 1.78 24.91
C LYS A 189 -15.06 2.42 23.63
N TYR A 190 -15.80 2.24 22.54
CA TYR A 190 -15.54 3.03 21.34
C TYR A 190 -15.67 4.54 21.63
N PRO A 191 -14.71 5.36 21.15
CA PRO A 191 -14.75 6.79 21.41
C PRO A 191 -15.85 7.47 20.58
N ALA A 192 -16.30 8.65 21.05
CA ALA A 192 -17.36 9.43 20.40
C ALA A 192 -17.05 9.79 18.93
N SER A 193 -15.78 9.84 18.54
CA SER A 193 -15.36 10.03 17.15
C SER A 193 -15.82 8.90 16.24
N VAL A 194 -15.83 7.65 16.72
CA VAL A 194 -16.30 6.48 15.97
C VAL A 194 -17.83 6.48 15.91
N TRP A 195 -18.52 6.90 16.98
CA TRP A 195 -20.00 7.00 16.99
C TRP A 195 -20.51 7.92 15.88
N ARG A 196 -19.87 9.09 15.71
CA ARG A 196 -20.23 10.04 14.64
C ARG A 196 -20.12 9.46 13.22
N ARG A 197 -19.34 8.38 13.02
CA ARG A 197 -19.23 7.70 11.73
C ARG A 197 -20.48 6.87 11.40
N ILE A 198 -21.19 6.35 12.39
CA ILE A 198 -22.46 5.64 12.16
C ILE A 198 -23.48 6.59 11.54
N GLU A 199 -23.60 7.80 12.07
CA GLU A 199 -24.58 8.79 11.59
C GLU A 199 -24.25 9.29 10.18
N ARG A 200 -22.97 9.54 9.89
CA ARG A 200 -22.52 10.17 8.64
C ARG A 200 -22.15 9.18 7.54
N GLY A 201 -21.90 7.92 7.89
CA GLY A 201 -21.28 6.91 7.04
C GLY A 201 -19.77 7.12 6.86
N ASN A 202 -19.00 6.02 6.83
CA ASN A 202 -17.53 6.05 6.70
C ASN A 202 -17.04 6.27 5.26
N PHE A 203 -17.90 6.06 4.27
CA PHE A 203 -17.50 6.08 2.86
C PHE A 203 -16.95 7.44 2.38
N GLY A 204 -17.47 8.54 2.93
CA GLY A 204 -16.94 9.87 2.64
C GLY A 204 -15.51 10.09 3.16
N ASP A 205 -15.19 9.50 4.31
CA ASP A 205 -13.85 9.57 4.90
C ASP A 205 -12.87 8.72 4.07
N MET A 206 -13.31 7.55 3.58
CA MET A 206 -12.55 6.73 2.63
C MET A 206 -12.24 7.50 1.34
N ALA A 207 -13.24 8.13 0.73
CA ALA A 207 -13.05 8.94 -0.48
C ALA A 207 -12.11 10.13 -0.26
N SER A 208 -11.97 10.62 0.98
CA SER A 208 -11.08 11.74 1.30
C SER A 208 -9.60 11.43 1.00
N TYR A 209 -9.21 10.16 0.95
CA TYR A 209 -7.89 9.73 0.44
C TYR A 209 -7.59 10.35 -0.94
N TYR A 210 -8.55 10.26 -1.87
CA TYR A 210 -8.42 10.80 -3.22
C TYR A 210 -8.51 12.32 -3.26
N ARG A 211 -9.31 12.91 -2.38
CA ARG A 211 -9.60 14.35 -2.38
C ARG A 211 -8.49 15.17 -1.74
N HIS A 212 -7.78 14.60 -0.76
CA HIS A 212 -6.72 15.30 -0.01
C HIS A 212 -5.31 15.03 -0.55
N GLY A 213 -5.19 14.37 -1.71
CA GLY A 213 -3.91 14.12 -2.35
C GLY A 213 -2.99 13.22 -1.51
N ALA A 214 -3.53 12.29 -0.72
CA ALA A 214 -2.72 11.45 0.17
C ALA A 214 -1.66 10.63 -0.58
N ALA A 215 -1.92 10.26 -1.84
CA ALA A 215 -1.01 9.52 -2.71
C ALA A 215 0.06 10.38 -3.42
N VAL A 216 -0.27 11.64 -3.76
CA VAL A 216 0.50 12.45 -4.72
C VAL A 216 0.93 13.82 -4.20
N GLY A 217 0.23 14.35 -3.20
CA GLY A 217 0.45 15.69 -2.67
C GLY A 217 1.75 15.77 -1.88
N THR A 218 2.40 16.92 -1.97
CA THR A 218 3.59 17.24 -1.17
C THR A 218 3.30 17.09 0.32
N TRP A 219 4.12 16.30 1.01
CA TRP A 219 4.01 16.14 2.45
C TRP A 219 4.83 17.21 3.17
N HIS A 220 4.14 18.26 3.60
CA HIS A 220 4.68 19.27 4.52
C HIS A 220 4.70 18.71 5.94
N LYS A 221 5.85 18.22 6.38
CA LYS A 221 6.05 17.66 7.73
C LYS A 221 6.09 18.77 8.78
N SER A 222 5.41 18.59 9.90
CA SER A 222 5.54 19.50 11.05
C SER A 222 6.93 19.42 11.68
N LEU A 223 7.30 20.42 12.48
CA LEU A 223 8.57 20.40 13.23
C LEU A 223 8.59 19.24 14.23
N GLU A 224 7.43 18.89 14.79
CA GLU A 224 7.24 17.78 15.71
C GLU A 224 7.54 16.45 15.04
N VAL A 225 7.00 16.21 13.83
CA VAL A 225 7.29 14.99 13.06
C VAL A 225 8.74 14.97 12.60
N ILE A 226 9.29 16.09 12.13
CA ILE A 226 10.70 16.18 11.74
C ILE A 226 11.60 15.82 12.92
N SER A 227 11.37 16.43 14.09
CA SER A 227 12.12 16.17 15.32
C SER A 227 12.02 14.71 15.75
N ALA A 228 10.80 14.14 15.71
CA ALA A 228 10.59 12.74 16.03
C ALA A 228 11.34 11.81 15.07
N LEU A 229 11.30 12.07 13.75
CA LEU A 229 12.03 11.27 12.76
C LEU A 229 13.55 11.34 12.96
N TYR A 230 14.10 12.50 13.34
CA TYR A 230 15.51 12.61 13.72
C TYR A 230 15.84 11.77 14.96
N GLY A 231 14.95 11.76 15.96
CA GLY A 231 15.11 10.93 17.15
C GLY A 231 15.08 9.42 16.88
N LEU A 232 14.39 8.97 15.83
CA LEU A 232 14.36 7.56 15.39
C LEU A 232 15.63 7.13 14.64
N GLY A 233 16.57 8.04 14.40
CA GLY A 233 17.84 7.79 13.73
C GLY A 233 18.07 8.64 12.50
N GLU A 234 19.34 8.93 12.21
CA GLU A 234 19.68 9.67 10.99
C GLU A 234 19.32 8.84 9.74
N PRO A 235 18.75 9.45 8.70
CA PRO A 235 18.70 8.81 7.38
C PRO A 235 20.14 8.48 6.99
N ARG A 236 20.46 7.21 6.71
CA ARG A 236 21.82 6.71 6.38
C ARG A 236 22.58 7.75 5.54
N ARG A 237 23.48 8.50 6.17
CA ARG A 237 24.39 9.44 5.51
C ARG A 237 25.64 8.68 5.10
N THR A 238 26.05 8.82 3.84
CA THR A 238 27.42 8.49 3.45
C THR A 238 28.34 9.63 3.91
N SER A 239 29.63 9.34 4.02
CA SER A 239 30.71 10.17 4.60
C SER A 239 30.93 11.55 3.95
N THR A 240 30.09 11.98 3.02
CA THR A 240 30.19 13.25 2.28
C THR A 240 29.10 14.27 2.63
N GLY A 241 28.19 13.97 3.57
CA GLY A 241 27.27 14.98 4.13
C GLY A 241 26.11 15.43 3.22
N MET A 242 26.00 14.88 2.01
CA MET A 242 24.83 15.09 1.14
C MET A 242 23.80 13.98 1.37
N VAL A 243 22.51 14.36 1.49
CA VAL A 243 21.41 13.39 1.40
C VAL A 243 21.36 12.90 -0.04
N MET A 244 21.97 11.76 -0.30
CA MET A 244 21.96 11.15 -1.63
C MET A 244 20.55 10.61 -1.88
N GLN A 245 19.79 11.26 -2.75
CA GLN A 245 18.65 10.62 -3.38
C GLN A 245 19.23 9.70 -4.47
N GLU A 246 19.72 8.54 -4.05
CA GLU A 246 20.19 7.50 -4.99
C GLU A 246 18.97 6.88 -5.69
N GLY A 247 18.49 7.56 -6.73
CA GLY A 247 17.47 7.01 -7.61
C GLY A 247 16.41 8.01 -8.08
N PRO A 248 15.43 7.53 -8.84
CA PRO A 248 14.32 8.35 -9.32
C PRO A 248 13.50 8.96 -8.18
N ILE A 249 12.67 9.96 -8.50
CA ILE A 249 11.72 10.53 -7.54
C ILE A 249 10.82 9.42 -7.00
N GLY A 250 10.74 9.27 -5.67
CA GLY A 250 9.98 8.20 -5.03
C GLY A 250 10.74 6.88 -4.86
N ALA A 251 12.03 6.82 -5.20
CA ALA A 251 12.88 5.70 -4.80
C ALA A 251 12.80 5.50 -3.28
N LEU A 252 12.70 4.23 -2.89
CA LEU A 252 12.58 3.82 -1.50
C LEU A 252 13.91 4.02 -0.80
N ARG A 253 13.84 4.19 0.52
CA ARG A 253 15.00 4.30 1.41
C ARG A 253 14.97 3.24 2.52
N ALA A 254 13.95 2.39 2.53
CA ALA A 254 13.75 1.29 3.45
C ALA A 254 13.44 0.00 2.68
N ASN A 255 13.75 -1.14 3.30
CA ASN A 255 13.56 -2.45 2.69
C ASN A 255 12.07 -2.75 2.51
N ALA A 256 11.70 -3.19 1.31
CA ALA A 256 10.33 -3.53 0.97
C ALA A 256 10.22 -4.95 0.38
N THR A 257 9.28 -5.74 0.89
CA THR A 257 8.78 -6.95 0.24
C THR A 257 7.45 -6.62 -0.40
N ILE A 258 7.39 -6.66 -1.73
CA ILE A 258 6.16 -6.38 -2.48
C ILE A 258 5.55 -7.72 -2.85
N LEU A 259 4.34 -8.01 -2.38
CA LEU A 259 3.58 -9.19 -2.81
C LEU A 259 2.52 -8.72 -3.81
N TRP A 260 2.53 -9.25 -5.03
CA TRP A 260 1.66 -8.75 -6.10
C TRP A 260 0.80 -9.87 -6.69
N GLY A 261 -0.51 -9.72 -6.62
CA GLY A 261 -1.46 -10.59 -7.32
C GLY A 261 -1.41 -10.41 -8.84
N GLU A 262 -1.09 -11.46 -9.58
CA GLU A 262 -0.97 -11.39 -11.05
C GLU A 262 -2.32 -11.21 -11.75
N GLN A 263 -3.42 -11.62 -11.10
CA GLN A 263 -4.78 -11.49 -11.61
C GLN A 263 -5.44 -10.17 -11.16
N ASP A 264 -4.64 -9.14 -10.85
CA ASP A 264 -5.14 -7.85 -10.38
C ASP A 264 -6.13 -7.25 -11.40
N ILE A 265 -7.32 -6.93 -10.89
CA ILE A 265 -8.44 -6.39 -11.65
C ILE A 265 -8.53 -4.86 -11.59
N ALA A 266 -7.71 -4.20 -10.76
CA ALA A 266 -7.70 -2.76 -10.57
C ALA A 266 -6.40 -2.10 -11.03
N LEU A 267 -5.29 -2.85 -11.06
CA LEU A 267 -3.96 -2.35 -11.41
C LEU A 267 -3.31 -3.20 -12.50
N ASP A 268 -2.83 -2.55 -13.56
CA ASP A 268 -2.02 -3.21 -14.58
C ASP A 268 -0.55 -3.32 -14.11
N PRO A 269 0.05 -4.53 -14.03
CA PRO A 269 1.42 -4.70 -13.57
C PRO A 269 2.46 -4.02 -14.47
N HIS A 270 2.19 -3.78 -15.76
CA HIS A 270 3.10 -3.01 -16.62
C HIS A 270 3.16 -1.54 -16.19
N VAL A 271 2.05 -1.01 -15.68
CA VAL A 271 2.03 0.34 -15.12
C VAL A 271 2.69 0.34 -13.74
N GLY A 272 2.35 -0.62 -12.88
CA GLY A 272 2.74 -0.63 -11.47
C GLY A 272 4.14 -1.18 -11.15
N LEU A 273 4.69 -2.09 -11.95
CA LEU A 273 5.91 -2.86 -11.61
C LEU A 273 7.04 -2.75 -12.64
N GLU A 274 6.77 -2.39 -13.89
CA GLU A 274 7.81 -2.34 -14.92
C GLU A 274 8.88 -1.30 -14.56
N GLY A 275 10.13 -1.74 -14.30
CA GLY A 275 11.22 -0.86 -13.86
C GLY A 275 11.28 -0.61 -12.35
N ILE A 276 10.50 -1.34 -11.54
CA ILE A 276 10.48 -1.14 -10.08
C ILE A 276 11.82 -1.37 -9.40
N ALA A 277 12.70 -2.20 -9.96
CA ALA A 277 14.05 -2.44 -9.46
C ALA A 277 14.86 -1.14 -9.25
N ASP A 278 14.66 -0.14 -10.10
CA ASP A 278 15.35 1.15 -10.00
C ASP A 278 14.93 1.96 -8.77
N TYR A 279 13.75 1.65 -8.20
CA TYR A 279 13.18 2.33 -7.04
C TYR A 279 13.42 1.58 -5.72
N LEU A 280 13.86 0.33 -5.77
CA LEU A 280 14.09 -0.47 -4.57
C LEU A 280 15.47 -0.20 -3.95
N VAL A 281 15.64 -0.61 -2.69
CA VAL A 281 16.97 -0.66 -2.02
C VAL A 281 17.40 -2.10 -1.83
N HIS A 282 18.69 -2.31 -1.55
CA HIS A 282 19.22 -3.65 -1.27
C HIS A 282 18.47 -4.34 -0.11
N GLY A 283 18.08 -5.61 -0.31
CA GLY A 283 17.24 -6.38 0.61
C GLY A 283 15.73 -6.27 0.34
N SER A 284 15.35 -5.61 -0.76
CA SER A 284 13.98 -5.53 -1.24
C SER A 284 13.71 -6.52 -2.37
N GLN A 285 12.45 -6.95 -2.49
CA GLN A 285 12.04 -7.91 -3.51
C GLN A 285 10.58 -7.74 -3.94
N VAL A 286 10.26 -8.27 -5.12
CA VAL A 286 8.89 -8.43 -5.62
C VAL A 286 8.60 -9.91 -5.76
N VAL A 287 7.54 -10.38 -5.10
CA VAL A 287 7.02 -11.75 -5.17
C VAL A 287 5.67 -11.71 -5.88
N MET A 288 5.57 -12.40 -7.01
CA MET A 288 4.34 -12.53 -7.78
C MET A 288 3.50 -13.69 -7.25
N LEU A 289 2.20 -13.47 -7.11
CA LEU A 289 1.20 -14.44 -6.67
C LEU A 289 0.26 -14.76 -7.85
N PRO A 290 0.50 -15.84 -8.62
CA PRO A 290 -0.15 -16.07 -9.92
C PRO A 290 -1.67 -16.30 -9.86
N ARG A 291 -2.22 -16.69 -8.70
CA ARG A 291 -3.65 -16.97 -8.51
C ARG A 291 -4.39 -15.91 -7.71
N THR A 292 -3.72 -14.81 -7.38
CA THR A 292 -4.26 -13.76 -6.52
C THR A 292 -4.71 -12.57 -7.35
N ALA A 293 -5.88 -12.02 -7.02
CA ALA A 293 -6.43 -10.83 -7.64
C ALA A 293 -5.96 -9.57 -6.88
N HIS A 294 -6.84 -8.57 -6.76
CA HIS A 294 -6.49 -7.27 -6.20
C HIS A 294 -6.54 -7.21 -4.67
N PHE A 295 -7.22 -8.16 -3.99
CA PHE A 295 -7.48 -8.08 -2.55
C PHE A 295 -6.81 -9.21 -1.74
N PRO A 296 -5.46 -9.35 -1.80
CA PRO A 296 -4.74 -10.42 -1.10
C PRO A 296 -5.11 -10.64 0.38
N PRO A 297 -5.35 -9.60 1.21
CA PRO A 297 -5.70 -9.84 2.61
C PRO A 297 -7.04 -10.55 2.84
N VAL A 298 -7.95 -10.47 1.87
CA VAL A 298 -9.29 -11.09 1.92
C VAL A 298 -9.27 -12.46 1.25
N GLU A 299 -8.47 -12.63 0.21
CA GLU A 299 -8.37 -13.87 -0.55
C GLU A 299 -7.71 -15.00 0.27
N ILE A 300 -8.38 -16.17 0.33
CA ILE A 300 -8.02 -17.28 1.23
C ILE A 300 -6.59 -17.80 1.04
N GLU A 301 -6.13 -17.97 -0.20
CA GLU A 301 -4.76 -18.45 -0.45
C GLU A 301 -3.73 -17.34 -0.19
N ALA A 302 -4.05 -16.11 -0.58
CA ALA A 302 -3.12 -14.98 -0.56
C ALA A 302 -2.86 -14.45 0.85
N ARG A 303 -3.87 -14.48 1.73
CA ARG A 303 -3.70 -14.06 3.14
C ARG A 303 -2.66 -14.90 3.86
N VAL A 304 -2.54 -16.20 3.53
CA VAL A 304 -1.53 -17.11 4.11
C VAL A 304 -0.14 -16.73 3.61
N ALA A 305 -0.01 -16.34 2.34
CA ALA A 305 1.25 -15.81 1.81
C ALA A 305 1.67 -14.51 2.52
N ILE A 306 0.73 -13.60 2.81
CA ILE A 306 1.00 -12.37 3.57
C ILE A 306 1.43 -12.70 5.00
N GLU A 307 0.66 -13.53 5.70
CA GLU A 307 0.98 -13.98 7.06
C GLU A 307 2.38 -14.58 7.11
N LYS A 308 2.73 -15.43 6.14
CA LYS A 308 4.03 -16.07 6.07
C LYS A 308 5.18 -15.10 5.81
N ALA A 309 4.96 -14.07 4.99
CA ALA A 309 5.91 -12.98 4.81
C ALA A 309 6.09 -12.13 6.08
N VAL A 310 5.01 -11.92 6.85
CA VAL A 310 5.07 -11.23 8.15
C VAL A 310 5.84 -12.07 9.17
N GLU A 311 5.54 -13.36 9.29
CA GLU A 311 6.28 -14.29 10.16
C GLU A 311 7.78 -14.28 9.85
N TRP A 312 8.14 -14.32 8.55
CA TRP A 312 9.53 -14.22 8.12
C TRP A 312 10.20 -12.92 8.58
N ALA A 313 9.52 -11.78 8.44
CA ALA A 313 10.04 -10.49 8.89
C ALA A 313 10.17 -10.41 10.42
N VAL A 314 9.16 -10.88 11.17
CA VAL A 314 9.18 -10.96 12.64
C VAL A 314 10.29 -11.90 13.12
N GLY A 315 10.50 -13.03 12.43
CA GLY A 315 11.55 -14.02 12.68
C GLY A 315 12.97 -13.55 12.37
N GLY A 316 13.15 -12.29 11.97
CA GLY A 316 14.45 -11.67 11.72
C GLY A 316 14.94 -11.84 10.29
N GLU A 317 14.04 -12.05 9.32
CA GLU A 317 14.34 -12.12 7.90
C GLU A 317 15.33 -13.25 7.53
N LYS A 318 15.28 -14.35 8.28
CA LYS A 318 16.15 -15.51 8.07
C LYS A 318 15.73 -16.26 6.80
N GLY A 319 16.64 -16.38 5.85
CA GLY A 319 16.40 -17.07 4.59
C GLY A 319 15.62 -16.25 3.57
N ASP A 320 15.17 -16.90 2.50
CA ASP A 320 14.55 -16.26 1.36
C ASP A 320 13.03 -16.13 1.52
N VAL A 321 12.49 -14.91 1.50
CA VAL A 321 11.03 -14.72 1.62
C VAL A 321 10.26 -15.39 0.49
N GLY A 322 10.85 -15.46 -0.71
CA GLY A 322 10.22 -16.08 -1.87
C GLY A 322 10.02 -17.57 -1.66
N ALA A 323 11.04 -18.26 -1.17
CA ALA A 323 10.96 -19.67 -0.79
C ALA A 323 9.92 -19.89 0.33
N VAL A 324 9.97 -19.06 1.37
CA VAL A 324 9.05 -19.13 2.52
C VAL A 324 7.59 -18.90 2.11
N VAL A 325 7.33 -17.98 1.18
CA VAL A 325 6.00 -17.77 0.60
C VAL A 325 5.61 -18.93 -0.33
N ALA A 326 6.54 -19.46 -1.13
CA ALA A 326 6.26 -20.55 -2.06
C ALA A 326 5.88 -21.88 -1.37
N GLU A 327 6.33 -22.10 -0.13
CA GLU A 327 5.94 -23.24 0.70
C GLU A 327 4.42 -23.29 0.96
N VAL A 328 3.81 -22.12 1.20
CA VAL A 328 2.37 -22.01 1.49
C VAL A 328 1.55 -21.58 0.27
N TYR A 329 2.20 -21.00 -0.73
CA TYR A 329 1.60 -20.56 -1.98
C TYR A 329 2.39 -21.12 -3.18
N PRO A 330 2.09 -22.36 -3.62
CA PRO A 330 2.80 -22.97 -4.73
C PRO A 330 2.72 -22.11 -5.99
N GLY A 331 3.85 -21.90 -6.66
CA GLY A 331 3.94 -21.07 -7.86
C GLY A 331 4.17 -19.58 -7.59
N ALA A 332 4.32 -19.15 -6.33
CA ALA A 332 4.86 -17.82 -6.05
C ALA A 332 6.30 -17.70 -6.58
N VAL A 333 6.62 -16.60 -7.25
CA VAL A 333 7.94 -16.39 -7.88
C VAL A 333 8.49 -15.01 -7.54
N VAL A 334 9.76 -14.95 -7.14
CA VAL A 334 10.48 -13.69 -7.01
C VAL A 334 10.89 -13.20 -8.39
N THR A 335 10.34 -12.07 -8.83
CA THR A 335 10.63 -11.48 -10.15
C THR A 335 11.66 -10.37 -10.10
N VAL A 336 11.83 -9.73 -8.95
CA VAL A 336 12.82 -8.67 -8.73
C VAL A 336 13.49 -8.88 -7.38
N ARG A 337 14.82 -8.70 -7.35
CA ARG A 337 15.65 -8.68 -6.14
C ARG A 337 16.70 -7.58 -6.28
N LYS A 338 16.97 -6.86 -5.20
CA LYS A 338 18.01 -5.83 -5.16
C LYS A 338 18.92 -6.01 -3.96
#